data_AF-A0A182SGR6-F1
#
_entry.id   AF-A0A182SGR6-F1
#
_cell.length_a   1.000
_cell.length_b   1.000
_cell.length_c   1.000
_cell.angle_alpha   90.00
_cell.angle_beta   90.00
_cell.angle_gamma   90.00
#
_symmetry.space_group_name_H-M   'P 1'
#
loop_
_entity.id
_entity.type
_entity.pdbx_description
1 polymer ?
#
loop_
_entity_poly.entity_id
_entity_poly.type
_entity_poly.pdbx_seq_one_letter_code
_entity_poly.pdbx_strand_id
1 'polypeptide(L)'
;MALKALKCRKSKRQKSALRYKVIKKIADSKRKKLKEAKKLPKLKSKKQKLIQVPNICPFKREIIAEVEEYKQKQEELRQKDRERQKAQRQEELRSKTLQSMVADAEKRQDQFSPQTGEEDEYANVAGGGGKENSLKAYFKEFKKVVDAADVVLEVVDARDPLGTRCAEVAKIVREAPGQKRLVVILNKADLVPRDNLERWMKYLRRSGPVIPFKATTQSQKSNIGHKKFKSAKSFD
;
A
#
# COMPACT_ATOMS: atom_id res chain seq x y z
N MET A 1 64.32 28.30 8.22
CA MET A 1 63.14 27.91 7.43
C MET A 1 62.15 27.18 8.32
N ALA A 2 61.05 27.82 8.72
CA ALA A 2 60.05 27.20 9.59
C ALA A 2 58.99 26.46 8.76
N LEU A 3 59.03 25.12 8.77
CA LEU A 3 57.99 24.28 8.18
C LEU A 3 56.71 24.39 9.02
N LYS A 4 55.74 25.17 8.53
CA LYS A 4 54.37 25.23 9.06
C LYS A 4 53.78 23.81 9.05
N ALA A 5 53.55 23.24 10.23
CA ALA A 5 52.87 21.96 10.39
C ALA A 5 51.45 22.04 9.79
N LEU A 6 51.26 21.40 8.63
CA LEU A 6 49.95 21.27 7.99
C LEU A 6 49.01 20.50 8.92
N LYS A 7 47.97 21.18 9.42
CA LYS A 7 46.96 20.61 10.32
C LYS A 7 46.20 19.51 9.58
N CYS A 8 46.58 18.24 9.77
CA CYS A 8 45.93 17.11 9.12
C CYS A 8 44.41 17.10 9.42
N ARG A 9 43.58 17.19 8.37
CA ARG A 9 42.11 17.16 8.52
C ARG A 9 41.69 15.82 9.15
N LYS A 10 40.91 15.88 10.23
CA LYS A 10 40.38 14.67 10.89
C LYS A 10 39.53 13.88 9.90
N SER A 11 39.78 12.57 9.85
CA SER A 11 39.02 11.65 8.99
C SER A 11 37.55 11.62 9.40
N LYS A 12 36.65 11.68 8.41
CA LYS A 12 35.20 11.46 8.60
C LYS A 12 34.86 9.97 8.79
N ARG A 13 35.84 9.07 8.67
CA ARG A 13 35.67 7.62 8.82
C ARG A 13 35.45 7.28 10.30
N GLN A 14 34.28 6.72 10.60
CA GLN A 14 33.95 6.25 11.95
C GLN A 14 34.28 4.76 12.10
N LYS A 15 34.84 4.38 13.26
CA LYS A 15 35.00 2.97 13.64
C LYS A 15 33.62 2.30 13.74
N SER A 16 33.51 1.04 13.32
CA SER A 16 32.26 0.26 13.38
C SER A 16 31.69 0.21 14.81
N ALA A 17 32.54 0.01 15.81
CA ALA A 17 32.16 0.02 17.23
C ALA A 17 31.45 1.33 17.65
N LEU A 18 31.90 2.48 17.13
CA LEU A 18 31.26 3.77 17.40
C LEU A 18 29.87 3.84 16.75
N ARG A 19 29.74 3.38 15.50
CA ARG A 19 28.45 3.34 14.78
C ARG A 19 27.42 2.48 15.51
N TYR A 20 27.79 1.26 15.90
CA TYR A 20 26.89 0.38 16.65
C TYR A 20 26.52 0.94 18.02
N LYS A 21 27.47 1.59 18.71
CA LYS A 21 27.20 2.28 19.98
C LYS A 21 26.21 3.44 19.80
N VAL A 22 26.32 4.23 18.73
CA VAL A 22 25.38 5.32 18.40
C VAL A 22 23.98 4.77 18.09
N ILE A 23 23.89 3.73 17.27
CA ILE A 23 22.60 3.09 16.94
C ILE A 23 21.92 2.56 18.21
N LYS A 24 22.67 1.87 19.07
CA LYS A 24 22.17 1.36 20.35
C LYS A 24 21.68 2.51 21.25
N LYS A 25 22.44 3.60 21.38
CA LYS A 25 22.04 4.78 22.14
C LYS A 25 20.77 5.44 21.60
N ILE A 26 20.60 5.54 20.27
CA ILE A 26 19.39 6.09 19.65
C ILE A 26 18.19 5.19 19.96
N ALA A 27 18.34 3.88 19.82
CA ALA A 27 17.29 2.91 20.12
C ALA A 27 16.87 2.97 21.60
N ASP A 28 17.85 3.01 22.52
CA ASP A 28 17.60 3.12 23.96
C ASP A 28 16.91 4.46 24.31
N SER A 29 17.32 5.56 23.69
CA SER A 29 16.66 6.87 23.87
C SER A 29 15.21 6.85 23.39
N LYS A 30 14.94 6.31 22.20
CA LYS A 30 13.57 6.15 21.68
C LYS A 30 12.73 5.27 22.60
N ARG A 31 13.29 4.16 23.09
CA ARG A 31 12.62 3.25 24.04
C ARG A 31 12.29 3.95 25.36
N LYS A 32 13.20 4.76 25.90
CA LYS A 32 12.96 5.56 27.12
C LYS A 32 11.85 6.59 26.90
N LYS A 33 11.91 7.38 25.82
CA LYS A 33 10.87 8.35 25.46
C LYS A 33 9.48 7.71 25.30
N LEU A 34 9.39 6.52 24.71
CA LEU A 34 8.14 5.77 24.61
C LEU A 34 7.61 5.30 25.97
N LYS A 35 8.49 4.88 26.88
CA LYS A 35 8.10 4.50 28.25
C LYS A 35 7.64 5.72 29.06
N GLU A 36 8.34 6.85 28.95
CA GLU A 36 7.98 8.11 29.59
C GLU A 36 6.64 8.65 29.06
N ALA A 37 6.43 8.62 27.73
CA ALA A 37 5.18 9.03 27.11
C ALA A 37 3.97 8.18 27.55
N LYS A 38 4.19 6.91 27.90
CA LYS A 38 3.15 6.03 28.47
C LYS A 38 2.85 6.30 29.95
N LYS A 39 3.84 6.83 30.70
CA LYS A 39 3.69 7.18 32.13
C LYS A 39 3.02 8.53 32.33
N LEU A 40 3.20 9.45 31.38
CA LEU A 40 2.49 10.72 31.39
C LEU A 40 0.98 10.47 31.24
N PRO A 41 0.12 11.07 32.07
CA PRO A 41 -1.32 11.01 31.84
C PRO A 41 -1.59 11.52 30.42
N LYS A 42 -2.41 10.79 29.66
CA LYS A 42 -2.84 11.21 28.31
C LYS A 42 -3.62 12.52 28.45
N LEU A 43 -2.93 13.65 28.45
CA LEU A 43 -3.54 14.95 28.26
C LEU A 43 -4.34 14.83 26.97
N LYS A 44 -5.67 14.98 27.06
CA LYS A 44 -6.58 15.00 25.91
C LYS A 44 -5.87 15.82 24.84
N SER A 45 -5.59 15.21 23.68
CA SER A 45 -4.91 15.88 22.58
C SER A 45 -5.54 17.25 22.41
N LYS A 46 -4.79 18.33 22.69
CA LYS A 46 -5.28 19.68 22.41
C LYS A 46 -5.75 19.63 20.97
N LYS A 47 -7.07 19.75 20.74
CA LYS A 47 -7.62 19.83 19.39
C LYS A 47 -6.74 20.84 18.66
N GLN A 48 -6.15 20.42 17.54
CA GLN A 48 -5.31 21.32 16.75
C GLN A 48 -6.13 22.59 16.56
N LYS A 49 -5.59 23.74 17.00
CA LYS A 49 -6.27 25.01 16.84
C LYS A 49 -6.52 25.16 15.34
N LEU A 50 -7.78 25.34 14.94
CA LEU A 50 -8.09 25.58 13.54
C LEU A 50 -7.23 26.76 13.08
N ILE A 51 -6.60 26.63 11.90
CA ILE A 51 -5.85 27.72 11.29
C ILE A 51 -6.87 28.83 11.03
N GLN A 52 -6.86 29.88 11.85
CA GLN A 52 -7.77 31.00 11.71
C GLN A 52 -7.31 31.85 10.52
N VAL A 53 -8.22 32.14 9.60
CA VAL A 53 -7.93 33.02 8.45
C VAL A 53 -7.48 34.38 9.00
N PRO A 54 -6.24 34.83 8.68
CA PRO A 54 -5.73 36.11 9.15
C PRO A 54 -6.65 37.27 8.73
N ASN A 55 -6.77 38.29 9.58
CA ASN A 55 -7.66 39.44 9.34
C ASN A 55 -7.25 40.36 8.18
N ILE A 56 -6.16 40.02 7.49
CA ILE A 56 -5.59 40.76 6.36
C ILE A 56 -6.33 40.40 5.06
N CYS A 57 -7.05 39.27 5.03
CA CYS A 57 -7.79 38.85 3.84
C CYS A 57 -9.05 39.72 3.65
N PRO A 58 -9.19 40.47 2.54
CA PRO A 58 -10.33 41.37 2.31
C PRO A 58 -11.67 40.62 2.25
N PHE A 59 -11.67 39.36 1.80
CA PHE A 59 -12.88 38.53 1.64
C PHE A 59 -13.14 37.59 2.83
N LYS A 60 -12.50 37.81 3.98
CA LYS A 60 -12.61 36.93 5.15
C LYS A 60 -14.06 36.72 5.61
N ARG A 61 -14.90 37.76 5.55
CA ARG A 61 -16.31 37.69 5.97
C ARG A 61 -17.14 36.81 5.02
N GLU A 62 -16.94 36.98 3.72
CA GLU A 62 -17.62 36.19 2.67
C GLU A 62 -17.22 34.72 2.75
N ILE A 63 -15.92 34.43 2.91
CA ILE A 63 -15.40 33.06 3.05
C ILE A 63 -16.00 32.37 4.29
N ILE A 64 -16.15 33.09 5.42
CA ILE A 64 -16.75 32.51 6.63
C ILE A 64 -18.24 32.21 6.39
N ALA A 65 -18.98 33.15 5.79
CA ALA A 65 -20.40 32.97 5.49
C ALA A 65 -20.65 31.81 4.51
N GLU A 66 -19.86 31.70 3.44
CA GLU A 66 -19.95 30.60 2.47
C GLU A 66 -19.68 29.24 3.12
N VAL A 67 -18.67 29.17 4.00
CA VAL A 67 -18.35 27.93 4.75
C VAL A 67 -19.48 27.55 5.72
N GLU A 68 -20.14 28.54 6.34
CA GLU A 68 -21.29 28.31 7.22
C GLU A 68 -22.50 27.81 6.43
N GLU A 69 -22.85 28.45 5.31
CA GLU A 69 -23.92 27.99 4.42
C GLU A 69 -23.66 26.58 3.88
N TYR A 70 -22.43 26.31 3.46
CA TYR A 70 -22.04 24.98 2.99
C TYR A 70 -22.25 23.91 4.07
N LYS A 71 -21.88 24.21 5.33
CA LYS A 71 -22.12 23.28 6.46
C LYS A 71 -23.61 23.08 6.73
N GLN A 72 -24.41 24.14 6.69
CA GLN A 72 -25.85 24.06 6.88
C GLN A 72 -26.50 23.19 5.79
N LYS A 73 -26.18 23.44 4.51
CA LYS A 73 -26.64 22.61 3.38
C LYS A 73 -26.26 21.14 3.55
N GLN A 74 -25.02 20.85 3.97
CA GLN A 74 -24.54 19.49 4.23
C GLN A 74 -25.25 18.81 5.41
N GLU A 75 -25.65 19.57 6.42
CA GLU A 75 -26.42 19.04 7.55
C GLU A 75 -27.88 18.78 7.16
N GLU A 76 -28.50 19.69 6.42
CA GLU A 76 -29.85 19.53 5.90
C GLU A 76 -29.96 18.31 4.96
N LEU A 77 -29.01 18.13 4.04
CA LEU A 77 -28.94 16.94 3.18
C LEU A 77 -28.84 15.66 4.00
N ARG A 78 -27.96 15.62 5.02
CA ARG A 78 -27.83 14.47 5.92
C ARG A 78 -29.09 14.20 6.74
N GLN A 79 -29.82 15.24 7.14
CA GLN A 79 -31.09 15.10 7.85
C GLN A 79 -32.16 14.53 6.90
N LYS A 80 -32.31 15.09 5.70
CA LYS A 80 -33.22 14.58 4.67
C LYS A 80 -32.93 13.12 4.30
N ASP A 81 -31.67 12.74 4.16
CA ASP A 81 -31.30 11.35 3.87
C ASP A 81 -31.65 10.41 5.03
N ARG A 82 -31.41 10.84 6.28
CA ARG A 82 -31.81 10.08 7.47
C ARG A 82 -33.33 9.94 7.57
N GLU A 83 -34.08 10.98 7.25
CA GLU A 83 -35.54 10.96 7.24
C GLU A 83 -36.08 10.05 6.13
N ARG A 84 -35.52 10.15 4.92
CA ARG A 84 -35.83 9.23 3.81
C ARG A 84 -35.57 7.78 4.19
N GLN A 85 -34.41 7.47 4.76
CA GLN A 85 -34.08 6.11 5.21
C GLN A 85 -35.02 5.61 6.32
N LYS A 86 -35.39 6.48 7.27
CA LYS A 86 -36.37 6.14 8.32
C LYS A 86 -37.76 5.87 7.74
N ALA A 87 -38.22 6.72 6.81
CA ALA A 87 -39.51 6.57 6.13
C ALA A 87 -39.55 5.29 5.30
N GLN A 88 -38.52 5.03 4.49
CA GLN A 88 -38.36 3.77 3.75
C GLN A 88 -38.39 2.58 4.68
N ARG A 89 -37.64 2.60 5.79
CA ARG A 89 -37.64 1.51 6.77
C ARG A 89 -39.01 1.31 7.42
N GLN A 90 -39.75 2.38 7.69
CA GLN A 90 -41.09 2.30 8.28
C GLN A 90 -42.12 1.75 7.29
N GLU A 91 -42.03 2.13 6.02
CA GLU A 91 -42.85 1.60 4.94
C GLU A 91 -42.55 0.12 4.69
N GLU A 92 -41.26 -0.25 4.65
CA GLU A 92 -40.81 -1.62 4.49
C GLU A 92 -41.24 -2.52 5.67
N LEU A 93 -41.26 -1.97 6.90
CA LEU A 93 -41.81 -2.66 8.07
C LEU A 93 -43.33 -2.83 8.00
N ARG A 94 -44.05 -1.86 7.40
CA ARG A 94 -45.51 -1.95 7.19
C ARG A 94 -45.87 -2.93 6.06
N SER A 95 -45.06 -3.02 5.01
CA SER A 95 -45.29 -3.91 3.88
C SER A 95 -44.84 -5.36 4.12
N LYS A 96 -44.10 -5.64 5.22
CA LYS A 96 -43.62 -6.98 5.56
C LYS A 96 -44.72 -7.85 6.18
N THR A 97 -45.41 -8.63 5.33
CA THR A 97 -46.30 -9.73 5.73
C THR A 97 -45.50 -10.99 6.10
N LEU A 98 -46.08 -11.91 6.89
CA LEU A 98 -45.44 -13.18 7.26
C LEU A 98 -44.93 -13.97 6.04
N GLN A 99 -45.68 -13.98 4.94
CA GLN A 99 -45.26 -14.60 3.67
C GLN A 99 -44.01 -13.94 3.07
N SER A 100 -43.90 -12.61 3.13
CA SER A 100 -42.71 -11.90 2.64
C SER A 100 -41.46 -12.19 3.49
N MET A 101 -41.61 -12.42 4.80
CA MET A 101 -40.50 -12.80 5.68
C MET A 101 -40.02 -14.24 5.42
N VAL A 102 -40.94 -15.17 5.16
CA VAL A 102 -40.60 -16.56 4.79
C VAL A 102 -39.89 -16.57 3.44
N ALA A 103 -40.38 -15.84 2.44
CA ALA A 103 -39.74 -15.75 1.13
C ALA A 103 -38.33 -15.10 1.17
N ASP A 104 -38.12 -14.10 2.05
CA ASP A 104 -36.78 -13.51 2.25
C ASP A 104 -35.84 -14.47 3.00
N ALA A 105 -36.35 -15.26 3.96
CA ALA A 105 -35.59 -16.30 4.63
C ALA A 105 -35.18 -17.43 3.67
N GLU A 106 -36.10 -17.89 2.82
CA GLU A 106 -35.85 -18.89 1.77
C GLU A 106 -34.83 -18.37 0.75
N LYS A 107 -34.96 -17.12 0.27
CA LYS A 107 -33.95 -16.51 -0.61
C LYS A 107 -32.57 -16.40 0.03
N ARG A 108 -32.49 -16.04 1.31
CA ARG A 108 -31.22 -15.98 2.05
C ARG A 108 -30.62 -17.36 2.27
N GLN A 109 -31.46 -18.38 2.43
CA GLN A 109 -31.05 -19.76 2.54
C GLN A 109 -30.55 -20.30 1.19
N ASP A 110 -31.20 -19.95 0.08
CA ASP A 110 -30.76 -20.26 -1.28
C ASP A 110 -29.43 -19.55 -1.62
N GLN A 111 -29.28 -18.29 -1.21
CA GLN A 111 -28.02 -17.54 -1.33
C GLN A 111 -26.89 -18.08 -0.44
N PHE A 112 -27.22 -18.87 0.59
CA PHE A 112 -26.24 -19.54 1.44
C PHE A 112 -25.84 -20.93 0.89
N SER A 113 -26.35 -21.35 -0.28
CA SER A 113 -25.87 -22.55 -0.95
C SER A 113 -24.41 -22.36 -1.39
N PRO A 114 -23.47 -23.21 -0.93
CA PRO A 114 -22.04 -23.05 -1.20
C PRO A 114 -21.70 -23.63 -2.57
N GLN A 115 -22.34 -23.15 -3.65
CA GLN A 115 -21.91 -23.50 -5.00
C GLN A 115 -22.24 -22.43 -6.06
N THR A 116 -21.15 -21.87 -6.58
CA THR A 116 -20.93 -21.37 -7.95
C THR A 116 -21.76 -20.18 -8.44
N GLY A 117 -21.16 -18.99 -8.36
CA GLY A 117 -21.58 -17.76 -9.06
C GLY A 117 -20.44 -16.72 -9.05
N GLU A 118 -19.70 -16.68 -10.14
CA GLU A 118 -18.34 -16.12 -10.34
C GLU A 118 -18.21 -14.58 -10.33
N GLU A 119 -19.08 -13.82 -9.66
CA GLU A 119 -19.06 -12.34 -9.75
C GLU A 119 -18.82 -11.60 -8.42
N ASP A 120 -18.96 -12.28 -7.27
CA ASP A 120 -18.80 -11.66 -5.93
C ASP A 120 -17.57 -12.15 -5.13
N GLU A 121 -16.67 -12.91 -5.76
CA GLU A 121 -15.52 -13.53 -5.07
C GLU A 121 -14.49 -12.52 -4.54
N TYR A 122 -14.49 -11.28 -5.04
CA TYR A 122 -13.54 -10.25 -4.58
C TYR A 122 -14.00 -9.49 -3.32
N ALA A 123 -15.23 -9.69 -2.85
CA ALA A 123 -15.76 -9.04 -1.64
C ALA A 123 -15.70 -9.92 -0.38
N ASN A 124 -15.69 -11.25 -0.56
CA ASN A 124 -15.83 -12.25 0.52
C ASN A 124 -14.55 -12.99 0.92
N VAL A 125 -13.37 -12.40 0.69
CA VAL A 125 -12.17 -12.70 1.53
C VAL A 125 -12.34 -11.96 2.88
N ALA A 126 -13.41 -12.31 3.60
CA ALA A 126 -13.95 -11.59 4.75
C ALA A 126 -14.28 -12.57 5.90
N GLY A 127 -13.36 -13.50 6.18
CA GLY A 127 -13.55 -14.57 7.14
C GLY A 127 -12.27 -14.91 7.91
N GLY A 128 -11.47 -13.91 8.31
CA GLY A 128 -10.22 -14.17 9.03
C GLY A 128 -9.48 -12.92 9.54
N GLY A 129 -9.93 -12.37 10.67
CA GLY A 129 -9.11 -11.70 11.69
C GLY A 129 -8.05 -10.67 11.26
N GLY A 130 -8.37 -9.38 11.41
CA GLY A 130 -7.41 -8.29 11.71
C GLY A 130 -6.47 -7.79 10.60
N LYS A 131 -6.21 -8.57 9.54
CA LYS A 131 -5.37 -8.14 8.38
C LYS A 131 -6.18 -7.56 7.22
N GLU A 132 -7.49 -7.77 7.21
CA GLU A 132 -8.37 -7.59 6.05
C GLU A 132 -8.59 -6.12 5.63
N ASN A 133 -8.52 -5.18 6.57
CA ASN A 133 -8.71 -3.76 6.27
C ASN A 133 -7.58 -3.21 5.35
N SER A 134 -6.41 -3.86 5.39
CA SER A 134 -5.27 -3.46 4.55
C SER A 134 -5.43 -3.94 3.10
N LEU A 135 -5.89 -5.17 2.88
CA LEU A 135 -6.09 -5.75 1.54
C LEU A 135 -7.14 -4.99 0.72
N LYS A 136 -8.26 -4.63 1.35
CA LYS A 136 -9.30 -3.79 0.72
C LYS A 136 -8.75 -2.43 0.32
N ALA A 137 -7.92 -1.81 1.17
CA ALA A 137 -7.27 -0.54 0.85
C ALA A 137 -6.25 -0.69 -0.31
N TYR A 138 -5.45 -1.76 -0.33
CA TYR A 138 -4.51 -2.03 -1.42
C TYR A 138 -5.21 -2.27 -2.74
N PHE A 139 -6.31 -3.03 -2.75
CA PHE A 139 -7.06 -3.30 -3.97
C PHE A 139 -7.77 -2.05 -4.51
N LYS A 140 -8.27 -1.20 -3.62
CA LYS A 140 -8.82 0.12 -4.00
C LYS A 140 -7.76 0.99 -4.65
N GLU A 141 -6.55 1.03 -4.10
CA GLU A 141 -5.45 1.80 -4.68
C GLU A 141 -4.97 1.21 -6.01
N PHE A 142 -4.84 -0.12 -6.09
CA PHE A 142 -4.53 -0.83 -7.31
C PHE A 142 -5.51 -0.49 -8.44
N LYS A 143 -6.82 -0.51 -8.18
CA LYS A 143 -7.83 -0.13 -9.18
C LYS A 143 -7.63 1.29 -9.71
N LYS A 144 -7.31 2.27 -8.85
CA LYS A 144 -7.03 3.64 -9.29
C LYS A 144 -5.78 3.71 -10.17
N VAL A 145 -4.72 2.99 -9.79
CA VAL A 145 -3.46 2.96 -10.56
C VAL A 145 -3.70 2.33 -11.92
N VAL A 146 -4.45 1.23 -11.97
CA VAL A 146 -4.81 0.58 -13.23
C VAL A 146 -5.63 1.53 -14.08
N ASP A 147 -6.65 2.19 -13.54
CA ASP A 147 -7.50 3.11 -14.29
C ASP A 147 -6.72 4.30 -14.88
N ALA A 148 -5.81 4.89 -14.11
CA ALA A 148 -4.96 6.00 -14.56
C ALA A 148 -3.84 5.61 -15.52
N ALA A 149 -3.45 4.32 -15.60
CA ALA A 149 -2.32 3.88 -16.40
C ALA A 149 -2.72 3.42 -17.81
N ASP A 150 -1.93 3.79 -18.81
CA ASP A 150 -2.00 3.23 -20.17
C ASP A 150 -1.23 1.90 -20.29
N VAL A 151 -0.12 1.81 -19.56
CA VAL A 151 0.80 0.66 -19.56
C VAL A 151 1.09 0.22 -18.12
N VAL A 152 0.91 -1.08 -17.85
CA VAL A 152 1.20 -1.70 -16.55
C VAL A 152 2.39 -2.64 -16.69
N LEU A 153 3.35 -2.51 -15.76
CA LEU A 153 4.56 -3.32 -15.71
C LEU A 153 4.46 -4.34 -14.57
N GLU A 154 4.38 -5.63 -14.91
CA GLU A 154 4.38 -6.72 -13.94
C GLU A 154 5.82 -7.17 -13.67
N VAL A 155 6.35 -6.87 -12.48
CA VAL A 155 7.72 -7.23 -12.12
C VAL A 155 7.75 -8.61 -11.47
N VAL A 156 8.52 -9.51 -12.06
CA VAL A 156 8.60 -10.94 -11.73
C VAL A 156 10.07 -11.32 -11.44
N ASP A 157 10.33 -12.23 -10.50
CA ASP A 157 11.70 -12.71 -10.20
C ASP A 157 12.14 -13.76 -11.23
N ALA A 158 13.28 -13.57 -11.89
CA ALA A 158 13.75 -14.46 -12.95
C ALA A 158 14.06 -15.89 -12.48
N ARG A 159 14.26 -16.12 -11.18
CA ARG A 159 14.54 -17.46 -10.61
C ARG A 159 13.29 -18.32 -10.52
N ASP A 160 12.15 -17.71 -10.20
CA ASP A 160 10.85 -18.37 -10.11
C ASP A 160 9.77 -17.44 -10.68
N PRO A 161 9.67 -17.36 -12.01
CA PRO A 161 8.75 -16.44 -12.63
C PRO A 161 7.30 -16.89 -12.64
N LEU A 162 7.01 -18.15 -12.27
CA LEU A 162 5.63 -18.62 -12.14
C LEU A 162 5.10 -18.37 -10.73
N GLY A 163 5.91 -18.63 -9.70
CA GLY A 163 5.51 -18.40 -8.31
C GLY A 163 5.42 -16.92 -7.92
N THR A 164 6.15 -16.03 -8.62
CA THR A 164 6.10 -14.58 -8.37
C THR A 164 5.17 -13.81 -9.30
N ARG A 165 4.43 -14.51 -10.18
CA ARG A 165 3.47 -13.92 -11.12
C ARG A 165 2.05 -14.05 -10.58
N CYS A 166 1.20 -13.06 -10.85
CA CYS A 166 -0.20 -13.09 -10.43
C CYS A 166 -1.13 -13.08 -11.65
N ALA A 167 -1.72 -14.25 -11.96
CA ALA A 167 -2.63 -14.40 -13.09
C ALA A 167 -3.92 -13.56 -12.93
N GLU A 168 -4.42 -13.42 -11.71
CA GLU A 168 -5.61 -12.63 -11.41
C GLU A 168 -5.41 -11.15 -11.73
N VAL A 169 -4.29 -10.57 -11.29
CA VAL A 169 -3.92 -9.18 -11.61
C VAL A 169 -3.80 -8.98 -13.11
N ALA A 170 -3.21 -9.94 -13.82
CA ALA A 170 -3.11 -9.89 -15.29
C ALA A 170 -4.48 -9.98 -15.98
N LYS A 171 -5.43 -10.76 -15.44
CA LYS A 171 -6.80 -10.85 -15.93
C LYS A 171 -7.53 -9.51 -15.74
N ILE A 172 -7.47 -8.95 -14.52
CA ILE A 172 -8.08 -7.64 -14.19
C ILE A 172 -7.56 -6.53 -15.09
N VAL A 173 -6.25 -6.45 -15.32
CA VAL A 173 -5.66 -5.42 -16.20
C VAL A 173 -6.11 -5.58 -17.66
N ARG A 174 -6.34 -6.82 -18.11
CA ARG A 174 -6.79 -7.11 -19.48
C ARG A 174 -8.29 -6.83 -19.68
N GLU A 175 -9.09 -7.09 -18.66
CA GLU A 175 -10.54 -6.82 -18.65
C GLU A 175 -10.86 -5.35 -18.38
N ALA A 176 -9.90 -4.58 -17.85
CA ALA A 176 -10.07 -3.16 -17.61
C ALA A 176 -10.42 -2.41 -18.91
N PRO A 177 -11.32 -1.40 -18.84
CA PRO A 177 -11.68 -0.59 -19.99
C PRO A 177 -10.44 0.14 -20.54
N GLY A 178 -10.38 0.30 -21.85
CA GLY A 178 -9.29 1.01 -22.53
C GLY A 178 -8.12 0.16 -23.01
N GLN A 179 -8.26 -1.17 -23.06
CA GLN A 179 -7.27 -2.11 -23.61
C GLN A 179 -5.83 -1.82 -23.16
N LYS A 180 -5.64 -1.81 -21.84
CA LYS A 180 -4.36 -1.47 -21.21
C LYS A 180 -3.29 -2.49 -21.55
N ARG A 181 -2.06 -2.02 -21.77
CA ARG A 181 -0.93 -2.87 -22.17
C ARG A 181 -0.24 -3.44 -20.93
N LEU A 182 -0.16 -4.77 -20.82
CA LEU A 182 0.60 -5.46 -19.77
C LEU A 182 1.96 -5.92 -20.30
N VAL A 183 3.04 -5.52 -19.62
CA VAL A 183 4.42 -5.95 -19.95
C VAL A 183 5.06 -6.62 -18.73
N VAL A 184 5.65 -7.78 -18.93
CA VAL A 184 6.33 -8.53 -17.87
C VAL A 184 7.81 -8.16 -17.82
N ILE A 185 8.31 -7.85 -16.63
CA ILE A 185 9.71 -7.53 -16.37
C ILE A 185 10.32 -8.65 -15.53
N LEU A 186 11.26 -9.39 -16.10
CA LEU A 186 12.03 -10.42 -15.38
C LEU A 186 13.20 -9.78 -14.65
N ASN A 187 13.00 -9.43 -13.39
CA ASN A 187 14.01 -8.83 -12.54
C ASN A 187 14.98 -9.87 -11.96
N LYS A 188 16.19 -9.43 -11.60
CA LYS A 188 17.30 -10.28 -11.12
C LYS A 188 17.77 -11.31 -12.16
N ALA A 189 17.72 -10.92 -13.44
CA ALA A 189 18.17 -11.74 -14.56
C ALA A 189 19.64 -12.20 -14.43
N ASP A 190 20.45 -11.53 -13.61
CA ASP A 190 21.84 -11.86 -13.35
C ASP A 190 22.04 -13.05 -12.40
N LEU A 191 21.01 -13.47 -11.67
CA LEU A 191 21.08 -14.64 -10.77
C LEU A 191 20.80 -15.96 -11.49
N VAL A 192 20.45 -15.90 -12.77
CA VAL A 192 20.03 -17.06 -13.56
C VAL A 192 20.95 -17.20 -14.77
N PRO A 193 21.42 -18.41 -15.10
CA PRO A 193 22.17 -18.65 -16.32
C PRO A 193 21.42 -18.16 -17.56
N ARG A 194 22.16 -17.68 -18.56
CA ARG A 194 21.60 -17.09 -19.78
C ARG A 194 20.64 -18.03 -20.50
N ASP A 195 20.98 -19.31 -20.60
CA ASP A 195 20.15 -20.31 -21.28
C ASP A 195 18.79 -20.49 -20.59
N ASN A 196 18.76 -20.48 -19.26
CA ASN A 196 17.53 -20.58 -18.48
C ASN A 196 16.68 -19.32 -18.64
N LEU A 197 17.31 -18.15 -18.64
CA LEU A 197 16.62 -16.88 -18.87
C LEU A 197 15.99 -16.84 -20.26
N GLU A 198 16.68 -17.30 -21.30
CA GLU A 198 16.16 -17.38 -22.67
C GLU A 198 14.97 -18.35 -22.79
N ARG A 199 15.03 -19.51 -22.12
CA ARG A 199 13.91 -20.44 -22.01
C ARG A 199 12.70 -19.80 -21.34
N TRP A 200 12.91 -19.09 -20.22
CA TRP A 200 11.83 -18.37 -19.53
C TRP A 200 11.22 -17.27 -20.39
N MET A 201 12.05 -16.47 -21.07
CA MET A 201 11.56 -15.46 -22.01
C MET A 201 10.72 -16.10 -23.13
N LYS A 202 11.18 -17.20 -23.73
CA LYS A 202 10.43 -17.91 -24.79
C LYS A 202 9.09 -18.43 -24.28
N TYR A 203 9.05 -18.94 -23.05
CA TYR A 203 7.81 -19.42 -22.43
C TYR A 203 6.83 -18.27 -22.14
N LEU A 204 7.29 -17.22 -21.45
CA LEU A 204 6.43 -16.12 -21.01
C LEU A 204 5.98 -15.22 -22.15
N ARG A 205 6.75 -15.12 -23.24
CA ARG A 205 6.38 -14.37 -24.45
C ARG A 205 5.07 -14.83 -25.10
N ARG A 206 4.62 -16.06 -24.83
CA ARG A 206 3.31 -16.56 -25.24
C ARG A 206 2.16 -15.75 -24.63
N SER A 207 2.38 -15.18 -23.44
CA SER A 207 1.35 -14.46 -22.68
C SER A 207 1.43 -12.93 -22.79
N GLY A 208 2.49 -12.39 -23.41
CA GLY A 208 2.70 -10.96 -23.58
C GLY A 208 4.18 -10.57 -23.75
N PRO A 209 4.50 -9.28 -23.94
CA PRO A 209 5.89 -8.81 -24.03
C PRO A 209 6.67 -9.04 -22.73
N VAL A 210 7.89 -9.55 -22.84
CA VAL A 210 8.76 -9.87 -21.70
C VAL A 210 10.13 -9.24 -21.89
N ILE A 211 10.60 -8.52 -20.87
CA ILE A 211 11.89 -7.84 -20.86
C ILE A 211 12.72 -8.34 -19.67
N PRO A 212 13.94 -8.88 -19.89
CA PRO A 212 14.85 -9.17 -18.80
C PRO A 212 15.46 -7.87 -18.26
N PHE A 213 15.50 -7.75 -16.94
CA PHE A 213 15.98 -6.55 -16.27
C PHE A 213 16.94 -6.88 -15.14
N LYS A 214 18.00 -6.07 -15.04
CA LYS A 214 18.93 -6.06 -13.92
C LYS A 214 18.85 -4.70 -13.24
N ALA A 215 18.23 -4.68 -12.06
CA ALA A 215 18.13 -3.49 -11.22
C ALA A 215 19.46 -3.21 -10.48
N THR A 216 20.53 -2.87 -11.19
CA THR A 216 21.77 -2.36 -10.55
C THR A 216 21.80 -0.84 -10.65
N THR A 217 21.92 -0.17 -9.50
CA THR A 217 22.15 1.29 -9.44
C THR A 217 23.62 1.67 -9.61
N GLN A 218 24.52 0.67 -9.66
CA GLN A 218 25.94 0.91 -9.91
C GLN A 218 26.23 0.92 -11.41
N SER A 219 26.63 2.10 -11.89
CA SER A 219 27.18 2.33 -13.24
C SER A 219 28.62 1.77 -13.41
N GLN A 220 29.20 1.15 -12.38
CA GLN A 220 30.57 0.65 -12.42
C GLN A 220 30.62 -0.72 -13.11
N LYS A 221 31.27 -0.80 -14.28
CA LYS A 221 31.51 -2.04 -15.05
C LYS A 221 32.51 -2.99 -14.38
N SER A 222 33.29 -2.53 -13.39
CA SER A 222 34.28 -3.30 -12.65
C SER A 222 34.23 -2.97 -11.14
N ASN A 223 34.78 -3.86 -10.32
CA ASN A 223 34.70 -3.82 -8.84
C ASN A 223 33.30 -4.01 -8.24
N ILE A 224 32.51 -4.93 -8.81
CA ILE A 224 31.38 -5.51 -8.07
C ILE A 224 31.97 -6.29 -6.90
N GLY A 225 32.06 -5.64 -5.74
CA GLY A 225 32.53 -6.25 -4.52
C GLY A 225 31.61 -7.40 -4.13
N HIS A 226 31.89 -8.61 -4.61
CA HIS A 226 31.47 -9.81 -3.93
C HIS A 226 32.14 -9.78 -2.56
N LYS A 227 31.40 -9.30 -1.57
CA LYS A 227 31.81 -9.42 -0.18
C LYS A 227 31.81 -10.91 0.13
N LYS A 228 32.94 -11.59 -0.12
CA LYS A 228 33.14 -12.98 0.26
C LYS A 228 32.92 -13.04 1.77
N PHE A 229 31.78 -13.58 2.19
CA PHE A 229 31.62 -14.02 3.57
C PHE A 229 32.68 -15.11 3.76
N LYS A 230 33.67 -14.83 4.61
CA LYS A 230 34.64 -15.86 5.02
C LYS A 230 33.82 -16.97 5.66
N SER A 231 33.95 -18.20 5.14
CA SER A 231 33.42 -19.38 5.82
C SER A 231 33.92 -19.36 7.26
N ALA A 232 33.01 -19.60 8.20
CA ALA A 232 33.37 -19.76 9.59
C ALA A 232 34.35 -20.94 9.67
N LYS A 233 35.54 -20.72 10.24
CA LYS A 233 36.44 -21.83 10.55
C LYS A 233 35.73 -22.69 11.60
N SER A 234 35.55 -23.97 11.28
CA SER A 234 35.30 -25.00 12.28
C SER A 234 36.49 -24.98 13.25
N PHE A 235 36.17 -24.91 14.54
CA PHE A 235 37.14 -25.17 15.59
C PHE A 235 37.12 -26.68 15.83
N ASP A 236 38.25 -27.34 15.56
CA ASP A 236 38.63 -28.56 16.28
C ASP A 236 39.05 -28.19 17.71
#